data_AF-A0A5P9P9S0-F1
#
_entry.id   AF-A0A5P9P9S0-F1
#
_cell.length_a   1.000
_cell.length_b   1.000
_cell.length_c   1.000
_cell.angle_alpha   90.00
_cell.angle_beta   90.00
_cell.angle_gamma   90.00
#
_symmetry.space_group_name_H-M   'P 1'
#
loop_
_entity.id
_entity.type
_entity.pdbx_description
1 polymer ?
#
loop_
_entity_poly.entity_id
_entity_poly.type
_entity_poly.pdbx_seq_one_letter_code
_entity_poly.pdbx_strand_id
1 'polypeptide(L)'
;MSYVLGPVTGILLYVLEPEDEFVRLHAAQSTIVFGGLFVLSVGLSVAATILALVPVVGWLAGLALGAIGLLLVPVAVLAWLGLMYKAYTGEEYTVPLVGGYARRYASTA
;
A
#
# COMPACT_ATOMS: atom_id res chain seq x y z
N MET A 1 -0.39 -0.17 17.92
CA MET A 1 0.03 -1.33 17.08
C MET A 1 -0.71 -1.29 15.75
N SER A 2 -0.26 -0.41 14.85
CA SER A 2 -1.07 0.09 13.74
C SER A 2 -1.05 -0.71 12.44
N TYR A 3 -0.58 -1.96 12.51
CA TYR A 3 -0.13 -2.71 11.34
C TYR A 3 -0.68 -4.13 11.24
N VAL A 4 -1.49 -4.58 12.18
CA VAL A 4 -1.86 -6.00 12.30
C VAL A 4 -2.71 -6.50 11.11
N LEU A 5 -3.41 -5.63 10.36
CA LEU A 5 -4.28 -6.01 9.22
C LEU A 5 -4.07 -5.18 7.93
N GLY A 6 -2.89 -4.58 7.73
CA GLY A 6 -2.61 -3.78 6.52
C GLY A 6 -3.49 -2.51 6.42
N PRO A 7 -4.10 -2.18 5.25
CA PRO A 7 -4.81 -0.92 5.04
C PRO A 7 -6.05 -0.76 5.93
N VAL A 8 -6.69 -1.86 6.33
CA VAL A 8 -7.89 -1.83 7.20
C VAL A 8 -7.55 -1.29 8.59
N THR A 9 -6.42 -1.72 9.18
CA THR A 9 -5.92 -1.16 10.45
C THR A 9 -5.47 0.28 10.32
N GLY A 10 -4.90 0.67 9.17
CA GLY A 10 -4.52 2.06 8.90
C GLY A 10 -5.73 3.00 8.92
N ILE A 11 -6.79 2.64 8.18
CA ILE A 11 -8.03 3.44 8.16
C ILE A 11 -8.68 3.50 9.55
N LEU A 12 -8.76 2.36 10.24
CA LEU A 12 -9.38 2.28 11.56
C LEU A 12 -8.68 3.21 12.57
N LEU A 13 -7.35 3.19 12.62
CA LEU A 13 -6.60 4.02 13.55
C LEU A 13 -6.56 5.49 13.17
N TYR A 14 -6.62 5.81 11.87
CA TYR A 14 -6.79 7.19 11.43
C TYR A 14 -8.08 7.81 11.97
N VAL A 15 -9.15 7.02 12.08
CA VAL A 15 -10.46 7.47 12.60
C VAL A 15 -10.51 7.45 14.14
N LEU A 16 -9.89 6.46 14.78
CA LEU A 16 -9.95 6.28 16.24
C LEU A 16 -9.00 7.19 17.02
N GLU A 17 -7.90 7.64 16.43
CA GLU A 17 -6.87 8.44 17.12
C GLU A 17 -6.74 9.83 16.47
N PRO A 18 -7.72 10.74 16.65
CA PRO A 18 -7.73 12.04 15.98
C PRO A 18 -6.68 13.03 16.51
N GLU A 19 -6.27 12.89 17.78
CA GLU A 19 -5.39 13.85 18.46
C GLU A 19 -3.90 13.53 18.33
N ASP A 20 -3.54 12.28 18.06
CA ASP A 20 -2.15 11.84 17.97
C ASP A 20 -1.63 11.97 16.52
N GLU A 21 -0.86 13.02 16.25
CA GLU A 21 -0.28 13.29 14.94
C GLU A 21 0.67 12.18 14.45
N PHE A 22 1.41 11.54 15.37
CA PHE A 22 2.31 10.43 15.06
C PHE A 22 1.51 9.22 14.56
N VAL A 23 0.44 8.85 15.27
CA VAL A 23 -0.44 7.74 14.86
C VAL A 23 -1.12 8.06 13.54
N ARG A 24 -1.61 9.29 13.36
CA ARG A 24 -2.28 9.71 12.12
C ARG A 24 -1.36 9.71 10.91
N LEU A 25 -0.11 10.13 11.07
CA LEU A 25 0.90 10.06 10.00
C LEU A 25 1.09 8.62 9.52
N HIS A 26 1.33 7.71 10.46
CA HIS A 26 1.55 6.30 10.17
C HIS A 26 0.30 5.61 9.59
N ALA A 27 -0.88 5.98 10.09
CA ALA A 27 -2.16 5.50 9.63
C ALA A 27 -2.48 5.97 8.20
N ALA A 28 -2.30 7.26 7.91
CA ALA A 28 -2.47 7.83 6.58
C ALA A 28 -1.45 7.23 5.59
N GLN A 29 -0.18 7.13 5.98
CA GLN A 29 0.85 6.51 5.16
C GLN A 29 0.54 5.04 4.84
N SER A 30 0.16 4.25 5.85
CA SER A 30 -0.24 2.85 5.66
C SER A 30 -1.41 2.73 4.68
N THR A 31 -2.43 3.57 4.86
CA THR A 31 -3.61 3.60 3.98
C THR A 31 -3.24 3.90 2.53
N ILE A 32 -2.40 4.92 2.29
CA ILE A 32 -1.99 5.31 0.94
C ILE A 32 -1.10 4.23 0.29
N VAL A 33 -0.11 3.70 1.01
CA VAL A 33 0.81 2.68 0.48
C VAL A 33 0.04 1.41 0.13
N PHE A 34 -0.68 0.83 1.09
CA PHE A 34 -1.33 -0.47 0.88
C PHE A 34 -2.62 -0.36 0.07
N GLY A 35 -3.35 0.75 0.18
CA GLY A 35 -4.47 1.05 -0.72
C GLY A 35 -4.02 1.21 -2.16
N GLY A 36 -2.92 1.93 -2.40
CA GLY A 36 -2.32 2.07 -3.73
C GLY A 36 -1.85 0.75 -4.31
N LEU A 37 -1.15 -0.08 -3.51
CA LEU A 37 -0.73 -1.43 -3.91
C LEU A 37 -1.93 -2.34 -4.24
N PHE A 38 -3.01 -2.25 -3.46
CA PHE A 38 -4.24 -3.00 -3.74
C PHE A 38 -4.87 -2.58 -5.06
N VAL A 39 -5.04 -1.28 -5.31
CA VAL A 39 -5.59 -0.76 -6.58
C VAL A 39 -4.73 -1.18 -7.77
N LEU A 40 -3.40 -1.09 -7.65
CA LEU A 40 -2.47 -1.53 -8.67
C LEU A 40 -2.60 -3.04 -8.95
N SER A 41 -2.70 -3.86 -7.91
CA SER A 41 -2.87 -5.32 -8.03
C SER A 41 -4.16 -5.69 -8.76
N VAL A 42 -5.28 -5.05 -8.39
CA VAL A 42 -6.57 -5.23 -9.07
C VAL A 42 -6.48 -4.80 -10.53
N GLY A 43 -5.88 -3.64 -10.82
CA GLY A 43 -5.70 -3.14 -12.18
C GLY A 43 -4.90 -4.10 -13.07
N LEU A 44 -3.78 -4.63 -12.56
CA LEU A 44 -2.97 -5.64 -13.26
C LEU A 44 -3.75 -6.94 -13.51
N SER A 45 -4.53 -7.39 -12.52
CA SER A 45 -5.36 -8.60 -12.65
C SER A 45 -6.44 -8.45 -13.73
N VAL A 46 -7.12 -7.30 -13.74
CA VAL A 46 -8.12 -6.97 -14.77
C VAL A 46 -7.46 -6.90 -16.16
N ALA A 47 -6.32 -6.22 -16.28
CA ALA A 47 -5.59 -6.12 -17.54
C ALA A 47 -5.14 -7.49 -18.07
N ALA A 48 -4.59 -8.35 -17.21
CA ALA A 48 -4.20 -9.70 -17.57
C ALA A 48 -5.41 -10.54 -18.04
N THR A 49 -6.56 -10.40 -17.39
CA THR A 49 -7.81 -11.09 -17.76
C THR A 49 -8.30 -10.66 -19.14
N ILE A 50 -8.28 -9.35 -19.44
CA ILE A 50 -8.68 -8.82 -20.75
C ILE A 50 -7.73 -9.31 -21.84
N LEU A 51 -6.42 -9.26 -21.59
CA LEU A 51 -5.42 -9.75 -22.54
C LEU A 51 -5.58 -11.24 -22.82
N ALA A 52 -5.97 -12.05 -21.85
CA ALA A 52 -6.19 -13.48 -22.04
C ALA A 52 -7.26 -13.82 -23.11
N LEU A 53 -8.12 -12.87 -23.49
CA LEU A 53 -9.12 -13.01 -24.55
C LEU A 53 -8.50 -13.06 -25.96
N VAL A 54 -7.28 -12.55 -26.14
CA VAL A 54 -6.56 -12.59 -27.43
C VAL A 54 -5.62 -13.79 -27.44
N PRO A 55 -5.87 -14.82 -28.28
CA PRO A 55 -5.02 -16.00 -28.34
C PRO A 55 -3.57 -15.64 -28.71
N VAL A 56 -2.63 -16.42 -28.19
CA VAL A 56 -1.18 -16.29 -28.44
C VAL A 56 -0.59 -14.98 -27.90
N VAL A 57 -0.88 -13.83 -28.53
CA VAL A 57 -0.29 -12.53 -28.16
C VAL A 57 -0.73 -12.09 -26.77
N GLY A 58 -2.04 -12.21 -26.49
CA GLY A 58 -2.60 -11.83 -25.21
C GLY A 58 -2.15 -12.74 -24.06
N TRP A 59 -1.93 -14.02 -24.34
CA TRP A 59 -1.38 -14.97 -23.35
C TRP A 59 0.06 -14.65 -22.99
N LEU A 60 0.91 -14.35 -23.99
CA LEU A 60 2.30 -13.97 -23.75
C LEU A 60 2.38 -12.65 -22.96
N ALA A 61 1.56 -11.66 -23.32
CA ALA A 61 1.46 -10.41 -22.57
C ALA A 61 0.94 -10.61 -21.14
N GLY A 62 -0.08 -11.46 -20.96
CA GLY A 62 -0.62 -11.83 -19.66
C GLY A 62 0.39 -12.53 -18.76
N LEU A 63 1.21 -13.43 -19.31
CA LEU A 63 2.32 -14.07 -18.59
C LEU A 63 3.37 -13.05 -18.14
N ALA A 64 3.76 -12.13 -19.03
CA ALA A 64 4.72 -11.08 -18.68
C ALA A 64 4.20 -10.17 -17.56
N LEU A 65 2.93 -9.75 -17.63
CA LEU A 65 2.29 -8.96 -16.58
C LEU A 65 2.15 -9.74 -15.27
N GLY A 66 1.80 -11.03 -15.33
CA GLY A 66 1.73 -11.90 -14.16
C GLY A 66 3.07 -12.04 -13.44
N ALA A 67 4.17 -12.15 -14.20
CA ALA A 67 5.52 -12.19 -13.64
C ALA A 67 5.88 -10.89 -12.90
N ILE A 68 5.48 -9.72 -13.44
CA ILE A 68 5.64 -8.43 -12.77
C ILE A 68 4.79 -8.37 -11.49
N GLY A 69 3.55 -8.85 -11.55
CA GLY A 69 2.65 -8.92 -10.40
C GLY A 69 3.22 -9.75 -9.25
N LEU A 70 4.00 -10.79 -9.56
CA LEU A 70 4.65 -11.65 -8.56
C LEU A 70 5.67 -10.89 -7.71
N LEU A 71 6.27 -9.83 -8.24
CA LEU A 71 7.19 -8.94 -7.50
C LEU A 71 6.47 -7.97 -6.56
N LEU A 72 5.17 -7.72 -6.75
CA LEU A 72 4.42 -6.82 -5.87
C LEU A 72 4.27 -7.39 -4.47
N VAL A 73 4.13 -8.71 -4.33
CA VAL A 73 3.97 -9.37 -3.03
C VAL A 73 5.19 -9.16 -2.12
N PRO A 74 6.43 -9.52 -2.51
CA PRO A 74 7.59 -9.30 -1.65
C PRO A 74 7.82 -7.80 -1.38
N VAL A 75 7.59 -6.92 -2.36
CA VAL A 75 7.70 -5.45 -2.14
C VAL A 75 6.69 -4.99 -1.08
N ALA A 76 5.44 -5.45 -1.16
CA ALA A 76 4.41 -5.11 -0.18
C ALA A 76 4.77 -5.63 1.22
N VAL A 77 5.29 -6.85 1.33
CA VAL A 77 5.71 -7.44 2.61
C VAL A 77 6.90 -6.68 3.21
N LEU A 78 7.91 -6.35 2.41
CA LEU A 78 9.06 -5.58 2.87
C LEU A 78 8.65 -4.17 3.33
N ALA A 79 7.79 -3.49 2.56
CA ALA A 79 7.25 -2.20 2.95
C ALA A 79 6.44 -2.31 4.26
N TRP A 80 5.62 -3.35 4.40
CA TRP A 80 4.82 -3.59 5.61
C TRP A 80 5.67 -3.80 6.85
N LEU A 81 6.63 -4.72 6.79
CA LEU A 81 7.53 -4.98 7.91
C LEU A 81 8.39 -3.76 8.26
N GLY A 82 8.93 -3.07 7.24
CA GLY A 82 9.75 -1.88 7.44
C GLY A 82 8.98 -0.72 8.08
N LEU A 83 7.75 -0.46 7.63
CA LEU A 83 6.91 0.61 8.18
C LEU A 83 6.41 0.28 9.59
N MET A 84 6.05 -0.98 9.85
CA MET A 84 5.69 -1.43 11.19
C MET A 84 6.86 -1.29 12.16
N TYR A 85 8.07 -1.66 11.73
CA TYR A 85 9.28 -1.52 12.54
C TYR A 85 9.55 -0.06 12.90
N LYS A 86 9.48 0.85 11.92
CA LYS A 86 9.69 2.30 12.14
C LYS A 86 8.67 2.90 13.11
N ALA A 87 7.40 2.52 12.97
CA ALA A 87 6.38 2.96 13.91
C ALA A 87 6.58 2.38 15.31
N TYR A 88 7.06 1.14 15.42
CA TYR A 88 7.37 0.50 16.69
C TYR A 88 8.54 1.17 17.40
N THR A 89 9.56 1.63 16.66
CA THR A 89 10.70 2.37 17.23
C THR A 89 10.40 3.83 17.56
N GLY A 90 9.18 4.31 17.29
CA GLY A 90 8.80 5.71 17.50
C GLY A 90 9.41 6.67 16.48
N GLU A 91 9.91 6.17 15.34
CA GLU A 91 10.47 7.01 14.29
C GLU A 91 9.36 7.54 13.38
N GLU A 92 9.31 8.87 13.18
CA GLU A 92 8.44 9.53 12.19
C GLU A 92 8.94 9.37 10.75
N TYR A 93 9.14 8.13 10.34
CA TYR A 93 9.60 7.83 9.00
C TYR A 93 8.48 8.00 7.98
N THR A 94 8.77 8.77 6.93
CA THR A 94 7.89 8.89 5.77
C THR A 94 8.48 8.30 4.50
N VAL A 95 7.69 7.50 3.79
CA VAL A 95 8.06 6.94 2.48
C VAL A 95 8.18 8.09 1.47
N PRO A 96 9.30 8.23 0.73
CA PRO A 96 9.55 9.39 -0.13
C PRO A 96 8.44 9.71 -1.13
N LEU A 97 7.82 8.69 -1.72
CA LEU A 97 6.77 8.86 -2.73
C LEU A 97 5.42 9.33 -2.16
N VAL A 98 5.11 8.99 -0.91
CA VAL A 98 3.78 9.23 -0.31
C VAL A 98 3.82 10.12 0.93
N GLY A 99 5.00 10.44 1.45
CA GLY A 99 5.20 11.15 2.71
C GLY A 99 4.60 12.55 2.73
N GLY A 100 4.65 13.26 1.59
CA GLY A 100 4.00 14.57 1.46
C GLY A 100 2.46 14.49 1.59
N TYR A 101 1.86 13.46 0.99
CA TYR A 101 0.42 13.22 1.12
C TYR A 101 0.05 12.76 2.53
N ALA A 102 0.82 11.81 3.10
CA ALA A 102 0.59 11.30 4.44
C ALA A 102 0.62 12.42 5.48
N ARG A 103 1.62 13.32 5.43
CA ARG A 103 1.70 14.49 6.31
C ARG A 103 0.51 15.43 6.14
N ARG A 104 0.09 15.70 4.91
CA ARG A 104 -1.08 16.56 4.65
C ARG A 104 -2.34 16.00 5.29
N TYR A 105 -2.59 14.70 5.17
CA TYR A 105 -3.75 14.08 5.82
C TYR A 105 -3.59 14.03 7.34
N ALA A 106 -2.37 13.89 7.86
CA ALA A 106 -2.10 13.94 9.30
C ALA A 106 -2.24 15.33 9.92
N SER A 107 -2.20 16.43 9.17
CA SER A 107 -2.36 17.79 9.71
C SER A 107 -3.76 18.39 9.51
N THR A 108 -4.70 17.68 8.88
CA THR A 108 -6.06 18.19 8.57
C THR A 108 -7.11 17.83 9.63
N ALA A 109 -6.76 17.83 10.93
CA ALA A 109 -7.74 17.67 12.02
C ALA A 109 -8.07 19.02 12.67
#